data_AF-A0A2T4JWB0-F1
#
_entry.id   AF-A0A2T4JWB0-F1
#
_cell.length_a   1.000
_cell.length_b   1.000
_cell.length_c   1.000
_cell.angle_alpha   90.00
_cell.angle_beta   90.00
_cell.angle_gamma   90.00
#
_symmetry.space_group_name_H-M   'P 1'
#
loop_
_entity.id
_entity.type
_entity.pdbx_description
1 polymer ?
#
loop_
_entity_poly.entity_id
_entity_poly.type
_entity_poly.pdbx_seq_one_letter_code
_entity_poly.pdbx_strand_id
1 'polypeptide(L)' 'KAWGEATGAAAAGITLLADAEGAMTKAMGLSFDAPPAGLIGRSHRYALQAVDGEVRVIQIEDSPGACTVSGGEALLEAI' A
#
# COMPACT_ATOMS: atom_id res chain seq x y z
N LYS A 1 -13.97 5.99 -3.97
CA LYS A 1 -14.17 6.81 -5.18
C LYS A 1 -13.74 8.26 -4.95
N ALA A 2 -14.38 8.99 -4.02
CA ALA A 2 -14.07 10.40 -3.72
C ALA A 2 -12.57 10.75 -3.61
N TRP A 3 -11.75 9.94 -2.92
CA TRP A 3 -10.31 10.22 -2.81
C TRP A 3 -9.56 10.15 -4.14
N GLY A 4 -9.90 9.17 -4.99
CA GLY A 4 -9.27 9.04 -6.31
C GLY A 4 -9.66 10.16 -7.28
N GLU A 5 -10.87 10.69 -7.14
CA GLU A 5 -11.33 11.88 -7.88
C GLU A 5 -10.61 13.14 -7.38
N ALA A 6 -10.58 13.35 -6.06
CA ALA A 6 -9.96 14.53 -5.45
C ALA A 6 -8.44 14.62 -5.66
N THR A 7 -7.75 13.47 -5.72
CA THR A 7 -6.29 13.40 -5.93
C THR A 7 -5.89 13.30 -7.40
N GLY A 8 -6.84 13.09 -8.31
CA GLY A 8 -6.56 12.81 -9.72
C GLY A 8 -6.06 11.40 -10.01
N ALA A 9 -5.92 10.52 -9.01
CA ALA A 9 -5.47 9.13 -9.19
C ALA A 9 -6.36 8.36 -10.18
N ALA A 10 -7.68 8.59 -10.15
CA ALA A 10 -8.61 7.96 -11.09
C ALA A 10 -8.36 8.41 -12.54
N ALA A 11 -8.10 9.71 -12.75
CA ALA A 11 -7.79 10.25 -14.08
C ALA A 11 -6.43 9.75 -14.59
N ALA A 12 -5.48 9.48 -13.69
CA ALA A 12 -4.19 8.86 -13.99
C ALA A 12 -4.28 7.34 -14.26
N GLY A 13 -5.48 6.74 -14.23
CA GLY A 13 -5.67 5.32 -14.47
C GLY A 13 -5.33 4.41 -13.29
N ILE A 14 -5.11 4.98 -12.09
CA ILE A 14 -4.80 4.22 -10.88
C ILE A 14 -6.10 3.69 -10.27
N THR A 15 -6.21 2.36 -10.17
CA THR A 15 -7.33 1.71 -9.50
C THR A 15 -7.11 1.71 -7.99
N LEU A 16 -8.03 2.34 -7.25
CA LEU A 16 -8.00 2.35 -5.78
C LEU A 16 -8.88 1.22 -5.22
N LEU A 17 -8.26 0.24 -4.57
CA LEU A 17 -8.92 -0.91 -3.96
C LEU A 17 -9.18 -0.68 -2.47
N ALA A 18 -10.27 -1.26 -1.96
CA ALA A 18 -10.63 -1.21 -0.55
C ALA A 18 -10.51 -2.60 0.08
N ASP A 19 -9.74 -2.71 1.17
CA ASP A 19 -9.64 -3.89 2.03
C ASP A 19 -10.34 -3.57 3.36
N ALA A 20 -11.67 -3.45 3.32
CA ALA A 20 -12.47 -2.90 4.43
C ALA A 20 -12.37 -3.74 5.72
N GLU A 21 -12.27 -5.06 5.58
CA GLU A 21 -12.12 -6.00 6.71
C GLU A 21 -10.64 -6.19 7.12
N GLY A 22 -9.72 -5.64 6.33
CA GLY A 22 -8.28 -5.83 6.49
C GLY A 22 -7.85 -7.28 6.23
N ALA A 23 -8.65 -8.08 5.53
CA ALA A 23 -8.43 -9.52 5.39
C ALA A 23 -7.15 -9.81 4.58
N MET A 24 -6.94 -9.07 3.50
CA MET A 24 -5.73 -9.19 2.68
C MET A 24 -4.50 -8.68 3.44
N THR A 25 -4.63 -7.51 4.07
CA THR A 25 -3.55 -6.92 4.88
C THR A 25 -3.09 -7.85 5.99
N LYS A 26 -4.03 -8.48 6.71
CA LYS A 26 -3.73 -9.47 7.77
C LYS A 26 -3.11 -10.73 7.19
N ALA A 27 -3.63 -11.25 6.08
CA ALA A 27 -3.08 -12.45 5.43
C ALA A 27 -1.63 -12.26 4.97
N MET A 28 -1.27 -11.03 4.57
CA MET A 28 0.10 -10.67 4.22
C MET A 28 1.01 -10.41 5.42
N GLY A 29 0.48 -10.38 6.65
CA GLY A 29 1.24 -10.02 7.85
C GLY A 29 1.62 -8.53 7.94
N LEU A 30 0.88 -7.66 7.22
CA LEU A 30 1.19 -6.23 7.10
C LEU A 30 0.23 -5.35 7.92
N SER A 31 -0.49 -5.94 8.88
CA SER A 31 -1.38 -5.20 9.77
C SER A 31 -0.61 -4.36 10.77
N PHE A 32 -1.03 -3.11 10.95
CA PHE A 32 -0.40 -2.12 11.83
C PHE A 32 -1.45 -1.34 12.62
N ASP A 33 -1.18 -1.15 13.91
CA ASP A 33 -1.94 -0.28 14.81
C ASP A 33 -1.06 0.84 15.35
N ALA A 34 -1.60 2.06 15.40
CA ALA A 34 -1.06 3.17 16.17
C ALA A 34 -2.21 3.89 16.91
N PRO A 35 -2.68 3.33 18.05
CA PRO A 35 -3.78 3.90 18.81
C PRO A 35 -3.58 5.38 19.23
N PRO A 36 -2.37 5.84 19.63
CA PRO A 36 -2.14 7.25 19.93
C PRO A 36 -2.41 8.20 18.75
N ALA A 37 -2.30 7.71 17.51
CA ALA A 37 -2.60 8.44 16.28
C ALA A 37 -4.02 8.16 15.75
N GLY A 38 -4.85 7.41 16.48
CA GLY A 38 -6.19 7.01 16.05
C GLY A 38 -6.22 5.99 14.92
N LEU A 39 -5.11 5.29 14.66
CA LEU A 39 -4.98 4.35 13.56
C LEU A 39 -5.13 2.91 14.09
N ILE A 40 -6.17 2.20 13.63
CA ILE A 40 -6.42 0.79 13.97
C ILE A 40 -6.62 0.00 12.66
N GLY A 41 -6.07 -1.20 12.60
CA GLY A 41 -6.21 -2.14 11.49
C GLY A 41 -5.70 -1.58 10.17
N ARG A 42 -4.62 -0.79 10.20
CA ARG A 42 -4.03 -0.20 8.99
C ARG A 42 -3.09 -1.19 8.33
N SER A 43 -2.72 -0.87 7.09
CA SER A 43 -1.68 -1.57 6.35
C SER A 43 -0.37 -0.81 6.52
N HIS A 44 0.75 -1.50 6.74
CA HIS A 44 2.07 -0.92 6.54
C HIS A 44 2.16 -0.31 5.14
N ARG A 45 2.98 0.73 4.96
CA ARG A 45 3.23 1.26 3.62
C ARG A 45 4.19 0.32 2.90
N TYR A 46 3.81 -0.13 1.70
CA TYR A 46 4.64 -0.95 0.85
C TYR A 46 4.33 -0.71 -0.63
N ALA A 47 5.25 -1.13 -1.49
CA ALA A 47 5.03 -1.36 -2.91
C ALA A 47 5.30 -2.84 -3.22
N LEU A 48 4.53 -3.43 -4.13
CA LEU A 48 4.74 -4.81 -4.55
C LEU A 48 4.47 -5.00 -6.04
N GLN A 49 5.20 -5.93 -6.64
CA GLN A 49 4.90 -6.49 -7.95
C GLN A 49 4.46 -7.93 -7.76
N ALA A 50 3.27 -8.26 -8.27
CA ALA A 50 2.78 -9.63 -8.34
C ALA A 50 2.60 -10.05 -9.80
N VAL A 51 3.03 -11.27 -10.11
CA VAL A 51 2.91 -11.89 -11.44
C VAL A 51 2.22 -13.23 -11.25
N ASP A 52 1.07 -13.42 -11.90
CA ASP A 52 0.25 -14.64 -11.81
C ASP A 52 -0.09 -15.07 -10.37
N GLY A 53 -0.36 -14.08 -9.51
CA GLY A 53 -0.71 -14.29 -8.11
C GLY A 53 0.49 -14.54 -7.18
N GLU A 54 1.73 -14.54 -7.70
CA GLU A 54 2.95 -14.66 -6.91
C GLU A 54 3.63 -13.30 -6.74
N VAL A 55 3.96 -12.92 -5.50
CA VAL A 55 4.71 -11.69 -5.20
C VAL A 55 6.16 -11.89 -5.61
N ARG A 56 6.63 -11.13 -6.61
CA ARG A 56 8.01 -11.17 -7.12
C ARG A 56 8.91 -10.17 -6.42
N VAL A 57 8.37 -8.98 -6.14
CA VAL A 57 9.05 -7.89 -5.46
C VAL A 57 8.13 -7.35 -4.38
N ILE A 58 8.67 -7.10 -3.19
CA ILE A 58 7.98 -6.40 -2.11
C ILE A 58 8.97 -5.46 -1.41
N GLN A 59 8.59 -4.20 -1.28
CA GLN A 59 9.35 -3.14 -0.64
C GLN A 59 8.49 -2.55 0.48
N ILE A 60 8.84 -2.85 1.72
CA ILE A 60 8.11 -2.42 2.91
C ILE A 60 8.89 -1.27 3.55
N GLU A 61 8.20 -0.20 3.93
CA GLU A 61 8.85 0.90 4.65
C GLU A 61 9.20 0.50 6.09
N ASP A 62 10.39 0.90 6.54
CA ASP A 62 10.88 0.63 7.90
C ASP A 62 10.15 1.45 8.97
N SER A 63 9.43 2.52 8.61
CA SER A 63 8.82 3.42 9.57
C SER A 63 7.53 4.08 9.06
N PRO A 64 6.54 4.30 9.94
CA PRO A 64 5.36 5.11 9.60
C PRO A 64 5.77 6.51 9.12
N GLY A 65 5.16 6.97 8.03
CA GLY A 65 5.41 8.28 7.45
C GLY A 65 6.57 8.33 6.45
N ALA A 66 7.41 7.29 6.38
CA ALA A 66 8.38 7.14 5.29
C ALA A 66 7.67 6.80 3.97
N CYS A 67 8.31 7.19 2.86
CA CYS A 67 7.90 6.91 1.48
C CYS A 67 9.16 6.92 0.61
N THR A 68 10.05 5.97 0.88
CA THR A 68 11.36 5.83 0.24
C THR A 68 11.34 4.68 -0.75
N VAL A 69 11.29 3.44 -0.25
CA VAL A 69 11.30 2.22 -1.05
C VAL A 69 9.95 1.92 -1.69
N SER A 70 8.85 2.49 -1.18
CA SER A 70 7.49 2.27 -1.71
C SER A 70 7.06 3.29 -2.78
N GLY A 71 7.97 4.18 -3.21
CA GLY A 71 7.73 5.12 -4.30
C GLY A 71 7.61 4.44 -5.67
N GLY A 72 6.96 5.10 -6.63
CA GLY A 72 6.77 4.55 -7.97
C GLY A 72 8.10 4.35 -8.71
N GLU A 73 9.01 5.32 -8.57
CA GLU A 73 10.36 5.26 -9.12
C GLU A 73 11.17 4.11 -8.51
N ALA A 74 11.11 3.95 -7.18
CA ALA A 74 11.81 2.89 -6.46
C ALA A 74 11.30 1.49 -6.80
N LEU A 75 9.98 1.34 -7.03
CA LEU A 75 9.42 0.08 -7.51
C LEU A 75 9.85 -0.19 -8.96
N LEU A 76 9.84 0.82 -9.83
CA LEU A 76 10.24 0.68 -11.23
C LEU A 76 11.71 0.27 -11.37
N GLU A 77 12.60 0.77 -10.52
CA GLU A 77 14.01 0.36 -10.48
C GLU A 77 14.20 -1.10 -10.02
N ALA A 78 13.23 -1.64 -9.27
CA ALA A 78 13.32 -2.98 -8.67
C ALA A 78 12.69 -4.10 -9.53
N ILE A 79 12.02 -3.76 -10.65
CA ILE A 79 11.33 -4.72 -11.54
C ILE A 79 11.94 -4.77 -12.93
#